data_AF-A0A3L6TEG5-F1
#
_entry.id   AF-A0A3L6TEG5-F1
#
_cell.length_a   1.000
_cell.length_b   1.000
_cell.length_c   1.000
_cell.angle_alpha   90.00
_cell.angle_beta   90.00
_cell.angle_gamma   90.00
#
_symmetry.space_group_name_H-M   'P 1'
#
loop_
_entity.id
_entity.type
_entity.pdbx_description
1 polymer ?
#
loop_
_entity_poly.entity_id
_entity_poly.type
_entity_poly.pdbx_seq_one_letter_code
_entity_poly.pdbx_strand_id
1 'polypeptide(L)'
;MSNKQLQRELDPCCHRAVKRFKQQKKHLYLILDDWERGYNVYKVNVDDLDSSDAGPDFLPEPPVIRFEALHNGSWYFAANVTKILSMQPSGYPAFPVFDIQTAALAVCPWPRKVQVTAM
;
A
#
# COMPACT_ATOMS: atom_id res chain seq x y z
N MET A 1 51.57 -12.24 -51.69
CA MET A 1 51.92 -10.80 -51.66
C MET A 1 50.79 -9.99 -52.29
N SER A 2 50.02 -9.23 -51.50
CA SER A 2 49.52 -7.88 -51.84
C SER A 2 48.72 -7.33 -50.66
N ASN A 3 49.24 -6.25 -50.08
CA ASN A 3 48.62 -5.39 -49.07
C ASN A 3 47.45 -4.61 -49.67
N LYS A 4 46.35 -4.40 -48.93
CA LYS A 4 45.72 -3.07 -48.76
C LYS A 4 45.01 -2.94 -47.42
N GLN A 5 45.33 -1.85 -46.77
CA GLN A 5 44.91 -1.33 -45.49
C GLN A 5 43.65 -0.47 -45.67
N LEU A 6 42.62 -0.68 -44.85
CA LEU A 6 41.47 0.21 -44.62
C LEU A 6 40.90 -0.20 -43.25
N GLN A 7 41.44 0.30 -42.14
CA GLN A 7 40.97 1.47 -41.39
C GLN A 7 39.48 1.45 -41.01
N ARG A 8 39.30 1.34 -39.69
CA ARG A 8 38.26 1.99 -38.88
C ARG A 8 36.83 1.49 -39.07
N GLU A 9 36.45 0.58 -38.19
CA GLU A 9 35.19 0.72 -37.47
C GLU A 9 35.43 0.38 -36.00
N LEU A 10 35.62 1.43 -35.20
CA LEU A 10 35.36 1.38 -33.77
C LEU A 10 33.84 1.28 -33.64
N ASP A 11 33.31 0.07 -33.59
CA ASP A 11 31.94 -0.12 -33.13
C ASP A 11 31.90 0.18 -31.62
N PRO A 12 31.21 1.25 -31.18
CA PRO A 12 30.91 1.40 -29.77
C PRO A 12 29.87 0.33 -29.48
N CYS A 13 30.32 -0.78 -28.89
CA CYS A 13 29.42 -1.77 -28.32
C CYS A 13 28.52 -1.01 -27.33
N CYS A 14 27.29 -0.73 -27.76
CA CYS A 14 26.28 -0.01 -27.02
C CYS A 14 25.80 -0.91 -25.88
N HIS A 15 26.64 -1.12 -24.88
CA HIS A 15 26.22 -1.52 -23.56
C HIS A 15 25.55 -0.31 -22.91
N ARG A 16 24.40 0.07 -23.46
CA ARG A 16 23.41 0.82 -22.72
C ARG A 16 22.92 -0.17 -21.69
N ALA A 17 23.66 -0.26 -20.58
CA ALA A 17 23.16 -0.82 -19.35
C ALA A 17 21.88 -0.03 -19.09
N VAL A 18 20.75 -0.61 -19.48
CA VAL A 18 19.45 -0.13 -19.09
C VAL A 18 19.49 -0.27 -17.59
N LYS A 19 19.84 0.84 -16.92
CA LYS A 19 19.64 1.02 -15.50
C LYS A 19 18.15 0.77 -15.36
N ARG A 20 17.79 -0.46 -15.01
CA ARG A 20 16.47 -0.81 -14.50
C ARG A 20 16.39 0.02 -13.23
N PHE A 21 15.97 1.27 -13.36
CA PHE A 21 15.39 1.99 -12.25
C PHE A 21 14.31 1.02 -11.79
N LYS A 22 14.52 0.39 -10.62
CA LYS A 22 13.43 -0.30 -9.93
C LYS A 22 12.37 0.77 -9.81
N GLN A 23 11.37 0.73 -10.70
CA GLN A 23 10.22 1.61 -10.61
C GLN A 23 9.74 1.42 -9.17
N GLN A 24 9.69 2.52 -8.42
CA GLN A 24 9.17 2.44 -7.07
C GLN A 24 7.71 2.04 -7.22
N LYS A 25 7.41 0.78 -6.92
CA LYS A 25 6.07 0.24 -7.04
C LYS A 25 5.16 1.07 -6.15
N LYS A 26 4.19 1.74 -6.77
CA LYS A 26 3.14 2.43 -6.03
C LYS A 26 2.18 1.37 -5.53
N HIS A 27 1.78 1.47 -4.26
CA HIS A 27 0.85 0.54 -3.64
C HIS A 27 -0.43 1.28 -3.25
N LEU A 28 -1.57 0.65 -3.53
CA LEU A 28 -2.89 1.08 -3.08
C LEU A 28 -3.34 0.15 -1.95
N TYR A 29 -3.82 0.73 -0.85
CA TYR A 29 -4.40 -0.01 0.26
C TYR A 29 -5.92 0.13 0.20
N LEU A 30 -6.62 -0.98 -0.01
CA LEU A 30 -8.08 -1.04 -0.08
C LEU A 30 -8.64 -1.59 1.22
N ILE A 31 -9.60 -0.89 1.82
CA ILE A 31 -10.30 -1.33 3.03
C ILE A 31 -11.71 -1.70 2.61
N LEU A 32 -12.07 -2.97 2.78
CA LEU A 32 -13.37 -3.49 2.39
C LEU A 32 -14.07 -4.07 3.62
N ASP A 33 -15.35 -3.76 3.74
CA ASP A 33 -16.23 -4.40 4.72
C ASP A 33 -16.43 -5.87 4.33
N ASP A 34 -16.17 -6.80 5.25
CA ASP A 34 -16.30 -8.24 5.05
C ASP A 34 -17.69 -8.79 5.44
N TRP A 35 -18.61 -7.92 5.89
CA TRP A 35 -20.02 -8.16 6.25
C TRP A 35 -20.30 -9.20 7.36
N GLU A 36 -19.34 -10.03 7.74
CA GLU A 36 -19.50 -11.06 8.78
C GLU A 36 -18.68 -10.77 10.04
N ARG A 37 -17.55 -10.09 9.86
CA ARG A 37 -16.35 -10.34 10.64
C ARG A 37 -15.56 -9.03 10.88
N GLY A 38 -15.87 -7.96 10.15
CA GLY A 38 -15.33 -6.62 10.20
C GLY A 38 -14.80 -6.12 8.86
N TYR A 39 -13.54 -5.71 8.80
CA TYR A 39 -12.94 -5.08 7.62
C TYR A 39 -11.63 -5.74 7.22
N ASN A 40 -11.44 -5.97 5.92
CA ASN A 40 -10.22 -6.50 5.33
C ASN A 40 -9.41 -5.40 4.64
N VAL A 41 -8.10 -5.44 4.81
CA VAL A 41 -7.17 -4.51 4.14
C VAL A 41 -6.32 -5.27 3.12
N TYR A 42 -6.41 -4.86 1.87
CA TYR A 42 -5.64 -5.43 0.76
C TYR A 42 -4.57 -4.47 0.28
N LYS A 43 -3.42 -5.00 -0.14
CA LYS A 43 -2.34 -4.23 -0.77
C LYS A 43 -2.25 -4.59 -2.24
N VAL A 44 -2.60 -3.64 -3.10
CA VAL A 44 -2.59 -3.79 -4.56
C VAL A 44 -1.43 -3.01 -5.15
N ASN A 45 -0.70 -3.59 -6.11
CA ASN A 45 0.30 -2.81 -6.87
C ASN A 45 -0.42 -2.05 -7.97
N VAL A 46 -0.16 -0.75 -8.09
CA VAL A 46 -0.81 0.08 -9.11
C VAL A 46 -0.41 -0.35 -10.52
N ASP A 47 0.84 -0.82 -10.68
CA ASP A 47 1.33 -1.30 -11.97
C ASP A 47 0.58 -2.57 -12.45
N ASP A 48 -0.01 -3.33 -11.54
CA ASP A 48 -0.78 -4.54 -11.87
C ASP A 48 -2.23 -4.19 -12.30
N LEU A 49 -2.68 -2.95 -12.09
CA LEU A 49 -4.01 -2.48 -12.49
C LEU A 49 -4.07 -2.12 -13.98
N ASP A 50 -2.95 -1.66 -14.56
CA ASP A 50 -2.86 -1.27 -15.97
C ASP A 50 -2.66 -2.47 -16.91
N SER A 51 -2.31 -3.64 -16.37
CA SER A 51 -2.24 -4.86 -17.15
C SER A 51 -3.64 -5.39 -17.42
N SER A 52 -4.09 -5.27 -18.68
CA SER A 52 -5.36 -5.81 -19.19
C SER A 52 -5.55 -7.33 -19.02
N ASP A 53 -4.55 -8.05 -18.49
CA ASP A 53 -4.60 -9.47 -18.12
C ASP A 53 -5.14 -9.71 -16.70
N ALA A 54 -5.28 -8.66 -15.90
CA ALA A 54 -5.96 -8.72 -14.61
C ALA A 54 -7.48 -8.72 -14.86
N GLY A 55 -8.06 -9.92 -15.00
CA GLY A 55 -9.51 -10.09 -14.95
C GLY A 55 -10.11 -9.47 -13.68
N PRO A 56 -11.42 -9.17 -13.66
CA PRO A 56 -12.07 -8.34 -12.64
C PRO A 56 -12.02 -8.84 -11.18
N ASP A 57 -11.50 -10.03 -10.89
CA ASP A 57 -12.10 -10.82 -9.80
C ASP A 57 -11.21 -11.27 -8.65
N PHE A 58 -9.91 -10.96 -8.56
CA PHE A 58 -9.14 -11.41 -7.38
C PHE A 58 -8.28 -10.31 -6.79
N LEU A 59 -8.81 -9.67 -5.75
CA LEU A 59 -7.97 -9.00 -4.76
C LEU A 59 -6.91 -10.01 -4.27
N PRO A 60 -5.68 -9.55 -4.00
CA PRO A 60 -4.62 -10.46 -3.57
C PRO A 60 -5.02 -11.14 -2.26
N GLU A 61 -5.23 -12.46 -2.32
CA GLU A 61 -5.51 -13.26 -1.13
C GLU A 61 -4.21 -13.80 -0.52
N PRO A 62 -4.10 -13.86 0.83
CA PRO A 62 -5.05 -13.34 1.82
C PRO A 62 -4.91 -11.81 2.03
N PRO A 63 -5.92 -11.15 2.64
CA PRO A 63 -5.76 -9.76 3.06
C PRO A 63 -4.55 -9.58 3.98
N VAL A 64 -3.92 -8.40 3.92
CA VAL A 64 -2.72 -8.08 4.71
C VAL A 64 -3.06 -7.94 6.19
N ILE A 65 -4.24 -7.41 6.49
CA ILE A 65 -4.76 -7.34 7.85
C ILE A 65 -6.28 -7.34 7.86
N ARG A 66 -6.85 -7.80 8.98
CA ARG A 66 -8.29 -7.77 9.25
C ARG A 66 -8.55 -7.03 10.55
N PHE A 67 -9.41 -6.02 10.49
CA PHE A 67 -9.94 -5.31 11.66
C PHE A 67 -11.25 -5.99 12.07
N GLU A 68 -11.25 -6.65 13.22
CA GLU A 68 -12.48 -7.25 13.74
C GLU A 68 -13.39 -6.18 14.33
N ALA A 69 -14.67 -6.26 13.95
CA ALA A 69 -15.67 -5.25 14.22
C ALA A 69 -17.02 -5.88 14.45
N LEU A 70 -17.79 -5.37 15.41
CA LEU A 70 -19.21 -5.70 15.50
C LEU A 70 -19.96 -4.96 14.39
N HIS A 71 -20.67 -5.72 13.58
CA HIS A 71 -21.61 -5.17 12.61
C HIS A 71 -22.70 -4.36 13.30
N ASN A 72 -23.05 -3.21 12.70
CA ASN A 72 -23.99 -2.16 13.14
C ASN A 72 -23.39 -0.82 13.62
N GLY A 73 -22.07 -0.62 13.51
CA GLY A 73 -21.42 0.67 13.80
C GLY A 73 -20.85 1.33 12.55
N SER A 74 -21.05 2.65 12.37
CA SER A 74 -20.29 3.41 11.36
C SER A 74 -18.81 3.39 11.72
N TRP A 75 -17.93 2.90 10.85
CA TRP A 75 -16.49 2.94 11.10
C TRP A 75 -15.85 4.12 10.37
N TYR A 76 -15.01 4.87 11.07
CA TYR A 76 -14.21 5.92 10.46
C TYR A 76 -12.81 5.39 10.22
N PHE A 77 -12.35 5.46 8.98
CA PHE A 77 -10.97 5.22 8.64
C PHE A 77 -10.26 6.55 8.43
N ALA A 78 -9.06 6.66 9.00
CA ALA A 78 -8.15 7.75 8.69
C ALA A 78 -6.83 7.14 8.24
N ALA A 79 -6.20 7.74 7.24
CA ALA A 79 -4.87 7.33 6.81
C ALA A 79 -3.94 8.53 6.86
N ASN A 80 -2.72 8.29 7.34
CA ASN A 80 -1.59 9.18 7.11
C ASN A 80 -0.47 8.39 6.43
N VAL A 81 0.61 9.08 6.08
CA VAL A 81 1.77 8.59 5.31
C VAL A 81 2.03 7.07 5.45
N THR A 82 2.11 6.56 6.67
CA THR A 82 2.40 5.14 6.92
C THR A 82 1.36 4.42 7.76
N LYS A 83 0.29 5.09 8.21
CA LYS A 83 -0.64 4.50 9.18
C LYS A 83 -2.07 4.55 8.68
N ILE A 84 -2.76 3.43 8.83
CA ILE A 84 -4.20 3.30 8.65
C ILE A 84 -4.81 3.12 10.04
N LEU A 85 -5.71 4.02 10.41
CA LEU A 85 -6.43 4.03 11.66
C LEU A 85 -7.86 3.59 11.40
N SER A 86 -8.39 2.77 12.31
CA SER A 86 -9.71 2.17 12.21
C SER A 86 -10.47 2.54 13.49
N MET A 87 -11.27 3.59 13.42
CA MET A 87 -11.87 4.28 14.57
C MET A 87 -13.39 4.06 14.62
N GLN A 88 -13.89 3.53 15.74
CA GLN A 88 -15.33 3.36 15.97
C GLN A 88 -15.91 4.49 16.85
N PRO A 89 -16.99 5.19 16.44
CA PRO A 89 -17.51 6.40 17.10
C PRO A 89 -17.89 6.27 18.58
N SER A 90 -18.17 5.06 19.10
CA SER A 90 -18.63 4.91 20.47
C SER A 90 -18.42 3.52 21.06
N GLY A 91 -18.10 3.47 22.35
CA GLY A 91 -18.15 2.26 23.19
C GLY A 91 -16.83 1.51 23.36
N TYR A 92 -15.81 1.77 22.53
CA TYR A 92 -14.53 1.07 22.60
C TYR A 92 -13.44 1.93 23.25
N PRO A 93 -12.64 1.37 24.17
CA PRO A 93 -11.62 2.13 24.91
C PRO A 93 -10.39 2.50 24.05
N ALA A 94 -10.24 1.87 22.88
CA ALA A 94 -9.10 2.01 22.00
C ALA A 94 -9.50 1.76 20.54
N PHE A 95 -8.61 2.08 19.61
CA PHE A 95 -8.77 1.87 18.17
C PHE A 95 -7.53 1.21 17.56
N PRO A 96 -7.69 0.27 16.62
CA PRO A 96 -6.55 -0.33 15.94
C PRO A 96 -5.88 0.62 14.93
N VAL A 97 -4.56 0.48 14.81
CA VAL A 97 -3.69 1.20 13.88
C VAL A 97 -2.78 0.20 13.18
N PHE A 98 -2.86 0.17 11.86
CA PHE A 98 -1.98 -0.63 11.03
C PHE A 98 -0.88 0.27 10.45
N ASP A 99 0.38 -0.05 10.75
CA ASP A 99 1.56 0.62 10.21
C ASP A 99 2.04 -0.12 8.95
N ILE A 100 1.85 0.52 7.80
CA ILE A 100 2.17 0.02 6.47
C ILE A 100 3.67 -0.27 6.31
N GLN A 101 4.52 0.54 6.94
CA GLN A 101 5.98 0.45 6.77
C GLN A 101 6.55 -0.77 7.49
N THR A 102 6.00 -1.06 8.67
CA THR A 102 6.47 -2.16 9.53
C THR A 102 5.59 -3.41 9.45
N ALA A 103 4.43 -3.31 8.77
CA ALA A 103 3.36 -4.30 8.81
C ALA A 103 2.89 -4.62 10.25
N ALA A 104 3.09 -3.70 11.19
CA ALA A 104 2.71 -3.87 12.59
C ALA A 104 1.26 -3.42 12.82
N LEU A 105 0.56 -4.15 13.67
CA LEU A 105 -0.72 -3.73 14.23
C LEU A 105 -0.51 -3.26 15.68
N ALA A 106 -1.04 -2.09 15.99
CA ALA A 106 -1.11 -1.55 17.35
C ALA A 106 -2.55 -1.22 17.73
N VAL A 107 -2.83 -1.19 19.03
CA VAL A 107 -4.11 -0.73 19.58
C VAL A 107 -3.81 0.54 20.39
N CYS A 108 -4.38 1.67 19.97
CA CYS A 108 -4.10 2.98 20.55
C CYS A 108 -5.28 3.49 21.37
N PRO A 109 -5.05 4.13 22.54
CA PRO A 109 -6.13 4.72 23.31
C PRO A 109 -6.73 5.91 22.56
N TRP A 110 -8.01 6.19 22.80
CA TRP A 110 -8.63 7.40 22.26
C TRP A 110 -7.90 8.67 22.73
N PRO A 111 -7.66 9.64 21.83
CA PRO A 111 -7.13 10.93 22.25
C PRO A 111 -8.08 11.54 23.29
N ARG A 112 -7.53 11.88 24.46
CA ARG A 112 -8.30 12.56 25.50
C ARG A 112 -8.80 13.88 24.92
N LYS A 113 -10.06 14.24 25.20
CA LYS A 113 -10.55 15.58 24.89
C LYS A 113 -9.64 16.59 25.61
N VAL A 114 -8.82 17.32 24.86
CA VAL A 114 -8.11 18.47 25.41
C VAL A 114 -9.17 19.55 25.52
N GLN A 115 -9.57 19.88 26.74
CA GLN A 115 -10.36 21.09 26.98
C GLN A 115 -9.43 22.27 26.69
N VAL A 116 -9.59 22.87 25.51
CA VAL A 116 -9.01 24.18 25.24
C VAL A 116 -9.93 25.18 25.93
N THR A 117 -9.61 25.51 27.18
CA THR A 117 -10.25 26.64 27.86
C THR A 117 -9.71 27.90 27.20
N ALA A 118 -10.55 28.57 26.41
CA ALA A 118 -10.26 29.93 25.97
C ALA A 118 -10.21 30.84 27.21
N MET A 119 -9.10 31.55 27.40
CA MET A 119 -8.98 32.66 28.36
C MET A 119 -9.57 33.93 27.76
#